data_AF-A0A7V9LM36-F1
#
_entry.id   AF-A0A7V9LM36-F1
#
_cell.length_a   1.000
_cell.length_b   1.000
_cell.length_c   1.000
_cell.angle_alpha   90.00
_cell.angle_beta   90.00
_cell.angle_gamma   90.00
#
_symmetry.space_group_name_H-M   'P 1'
#
loop_
_entity.id
_entity.type
_entity.pdbx_description
1 polymer ?
#
loop_
_entity_poly.entity_id
_entity_poly.type
_entity_poly.pdbx_seq_one_letter_code
_entity_poly.pdbx_strand_id
1 'polypeptide(L)'
;RHEAIKTTLPKAKELRRVVEPLITLGREPTVANKRLAFNRLRDREIVVKLFSEIGPRYAARNGGYTRILKMGFRVGDNAPMAFMELVDRPVVEDTQEDGEPAT
;
A
#
# COMPACT_ATOMS: atom_id res chain seq x y z
N ARG A 1 -4.84 3.22 3.57
CA ARG A 1 -4.63 4.38 4.46
C ARG A 1 -3.29 5.06 4.16
N HIS A 2 -2.15 4.46 4.47
CA HIS A 2 -0.83 5.13 4.42
C HIS A 2 -0.06 5.03 3.09
N GLU A 3 -0.56 4.31 2.08
CA GLU A 3 0.05 4.08 0.74
C GLU A 3 1.47 3.45 0.73
N ALA A 4 2.20 3.50 1.83
CA ALA A 4 3.44 2.77 2.09
C ALA A 4 3.49 2.26 3.53
N ILE A 5 4.09 1.09 3.73
CA ILE A 5 4.26 0.45 5.04
C ILE A 5 5.61 -0.25 5.14
N LYS A 6 6.17 -0.31 6.34
CA LYS A 6 7.35 -1.12 6.67
C LYS A 6 6.89 -2.41 7.33
N THR A 7 7.29 -3.56 6.79
CA THR A 7 6.92 -4.89 7.33
C THR A 7 8.06 -5.89 7.09
N THR A 8 7.87 -7.15 7.47
CA THR A 8 8.85 -8.20 7.19
C THR A 8 8.76 -8.63 5.72
N LEU A 9 9.88 -9.07 5.15
CA LEU A 9 9.98 -9.48 3.74
C LEU A 9 8.95 -10.56 3.34
N PRO A 10 8.69 -11.62 4.15
CA PRO A 10 7.68 -12.61 3.81
C PRO A 10 6.27 -12.01 3.80
N LYS A 11 5.94 -11.16 4.78
CA LYS A 11 4.64 -10.48 4.84
C LYS A 11 4.43 -9.53 3.67
N ALA A 12 5.46 -8.79 3.27
CA ALA A 12 5.41 -7.94 2.09
C ALA A 12 5.13 -8.77 0.83
N LYS A 13 5.83 -9.89 0.63
CA LYS A 13 5.61 -10.75 -0.54
C LYS A 13 4.17 -11.27 -0.62
N GLU A 14 3.61 -11.73 0.50
CA GLU A 14 2.21 -12.20 0.55
C GLU A 14 1.20 -11.08 0.34
N LEU A 15 1.48 -9.88 0.86
CA LEU A 15 0.57 -8.74 0.75
C LEU A 15 0.28 -8.36 -0.71
N ARG A 16 1.22 -8.60 -1.63
CA ARG A 16 1.00 -8.40 -3.08
C ARG A 16 -0.21 -9.18 -3.60
N ARG A 17 -0.36 -10.43 -3.15
CA ARG A 17 -1.44 -11.33 -3.59
C ARG A 17 -2.82 -10.84 -3.17
N VAL A 18 -2.88 -10.03 -2.11
CA VAL A 18 -4.12 -9.48 -1.57
C VAL A 18 -4.41 -8.09 -2.15
N VAL A 19 -3.39 -7.23 -2.20
CA VAL A 19 -3.56 -5.82 -2.60
C VAL A 19 -3.73 -5.66 -4.10
N GLU A 20 -2.94 -6.38 -4.92
CA GLU A 20 -3.00 -6.18 -6.37
C GLU A 20 -4.39 -6.53 -6.97
N PRO A 21 -5.05 -7.64 -6.59
CA PRO A 21 -6.40 -7.91 -7.06
C PRO A 21 -7.45 -6.91 -6.58
N LEU A 22 -7.28 -6.33 -5.39
CA LEU A 22 -8.18 -5.29 -4.88
C LEU A 22 -8.07 -4.00 -5.71
N ILE A 23 -6.86 -3.62 -6.10
CA ILE A 23 -6.64 -2.45 -6.98
C ILE A 23 -7.24 -2.71 -8.36
N THR A 24 -7.08 -3.92 -8.90
CA THR A 24 -7.72 -4.32 -10.16
C THR A 24 -9.24 -4.20 -10.08
N LEU A 25 -9.87 -4.64 -8.98
CA LEU A 25 -11.31 -4.45 -8.75
C LEU A 25 -11.70 -2.96 -8.66
N GLY A 26 -10.81 -2.14 -8.11
CA GLY A 26 -10.99 -0.69 -7.98
C GLY A 26 -11.10 0.06 -9.31
N ARG A 27 -10.59 -0.51 -10.41
CA ARG A 27 -10.65 0.10 -11.75
C ARG A 27 -12.08 0.24 -12.28
N GLU A 28 -12.96 -0.69 -11.95
CA GLU A 28 -14.35 -0.71 -12.40
C GLU A 28 -15.31 -0.49 -11.22
N PRO A 29 -15.83 0.74 -11.02
CA PRO A 29 -16.63 1.09 -9.86
C PRO A 29 -18.09 0.62 -9.97
N THR A 30 -18.32 -0.69 -10.00
CA THR A 30 -19.67 -1.27 -9.94
C THR A 30 -20.13 -1.49 -8.49
N VAL A 31 -21.45 -1.56 -8.25
CA VAL A 31 -22.02 -1.85 -6.92
C VAL A 31 -21.57 -3.24 -6.44
N ALA A 32 -21.49 -4.22 -7.34
CA ALA A 32 -21.01 -5.56 -7.03
C ALA A 32 -19.53 -5.54 -6.58
N ASN A 33 -18.67 -4.83 -7.30
CA ASN A 33 -17.24 -4.72 -6.95
C ASN A 33 -17.05 -4.00 -5.60
N LYS A 34 -17.83 -2.96 -5.33
CA LYS A 34 -17.80 -2.26 -4.02
C LYS A 34 -18.19 -3.19 -2.87
N ARG A 35 -19.25 -4.00 -3.04
CA ARG A 35 -19.66 -5.00 -2.03
C ARG A 35 -18.58 -6.08 -1.83
N LEU A 36 -17.97 -6.54 -2.91
CA LEU A 36 -16.90 -7.54 -2.86
C LEU A 36 -15.64 -7.00 -2.17
N ALA A 37 -15.24 -5.76 -2.46
CA ALA A 37 -14.13 -5.09 -1.79
C ALA A 37 -14.42 -4.89 -0.30
N PHE A 38 -15.64 -4.48 0.04
CA PHE A 38 -16.07 -4.32 1.44
C PHE A 38 -16.05 -5.63 2.23
N ASN A 39 -16.46 -6.76 1.63
CA ASN A 39 -16.38 -8.07 2.28
C ASN A 39 -14.94 -8.43 2.70
N ARG A 40 -13.96 -8.10 1.84
CA ARG A 40 -12.53 -8.39 2.10
C ARG A 40 -11.88 -7.42 3.07
N LEU A 41 -12.15 -6.12 2.94
CA LEU A 41 -11.47 -5.07 3.72
C LEU A 41 -12.18 -4.71 5.02
N ARG A 42 -13.52 -4.86 5.06
CA ARG A 42 -14.40 -4.50 6.18
C ARG A 42 -14.29 -3.06 6.67
N ASP A 43 -13.72 -2.17 5.85
CA ASP A 43 -13.54 -0.76 6.16
C ASP A 43 -14.13 0.10 5.02
N ARG A 44 -15.08 0.96 5.38
CA ARG A 44 -15.79 1.83 4.43
C ARG A 44 -14.88 2.91 3.87
N GLU A 45 -14.03 3.52 4.69
CA GLU A 45 -13.15 4.62 4.26
C GLU A 45 -12.16 4.13 3.22
N ILE A 46 -11.58 2.95 3.45
CA ILE A 46 -10.63 2.34 2.52
C ILE A 46 -11.30 1.97 1.20
N VAL A 47 -12.53 1.43 1.25
CA VAL A 47 -13.27 1.11 0.03
C VAL A 47 -13.56 2.39 -0.76
N VAL A 48 -13.98 3.47 -0.10
CA VAL A 48 -14.18 4.76 -0.78
C VAL A 48 -12.89 5.20 -1.47
N LYS A 49 -11.77 5.26 -0.74
CA LYS A 49 -10.46 5.63 -1.30
C LYS A 49 -10.01 4.74 -2.46
N LEU A 50 -10.28 3.43 -2.37
CA LEU A 50 -9.92 2.46 -3.41
C LEU A 50 -10.58 2.80 -4.76
N PHE A 51 -11.86 3.17 -4.75
CA PHE A 51 -12.60 3.48 -5.97
C PHE A 51 -12.53 4.95 -6.39
N SER A 52 -12.31 5.89 -5.46
CA SER A 52 -12.26 7.32 -5.77
C SER A 52 -10.88 7.78 -6.24
N GLU A 53 -9.81 7.28 -5.62
CA GLU A 53 -8.44 7.77 -5.86
C GLU A 53 -7.59 6.71 -6.56
N ILE A 54 -7.55 5.50 -6.00
CA ILE A 54 -6.58 4.47 -6.39
C ILE A 54 -6.95 3.81 -7.72
N GLY A 55 -8.23 3.47 -7.92
CA GLY A 55 -8.74 2.86 -9.15
C GLY A 55 -8.45 3.70 -10.40
N PRO A 56 -8.86 4.99 -10.43
CA PRO A 56 -8.56 5.89 -11.54
C PRO A 56 -7.04 6.08 -11.76
N ARG A 57 -6.26 6.20 -10.68
CA ARG A 57 -4.79 6.36 -10.74
C ARG A 57 -4.10 5.23 -11.51
N TYR A 58 -4.56 3.99 -11.34
CA TYR A 58 -3.98 2.82 -12.00
C TYR A 58 -4.78 2.31 -13.20
N ALA A 59 -5.74 3.08 -13.72
CA ALA A 59 -6.61 2.64 -14.82
C ALA A 59 -5.84 2.28 -16.10
N ALA A 60 -4.70 2.94 -16.36
CA ALA A 60 -3.85 2.69 -17.53
C ALA A 60 -2.77 1.60 -17.30
N ARG A 61 -2.56 1.15 -16.06
CA ARG A 61 -1.46 0.24 -15.70
C ARG A 61 -1.95 -1.21 -15.67
N ASN A 62 -1.30 -2.08 -16.43
CA ASN A 62 -1.60 -3.52 -16.45
C ASN A 62 -0.77 -4.27 -15.39
N GLY A 63 -1.19 -4.17 -14.13
CA GLY A 63 -0.59 -4.90 -13.00
C GLY A 63 0.67 -4.25 -12.42
N GLY A 64 1.22 -4.86 -11.37
CA GLY A 64 2.42 -4.35 -10.71
C GLY A 64 2.21 -3.01 -10.00
N TYR A 65 1.13 -2.90 -9.23
CA TYR A 65 0.76 -1.67 -8.51
C TYR A 65 1.57 -1.44 -7.22
N THR A 66 2.28 -2.47 -6.75
CA THR A 66 3.07 -2.44 -5.51
C THR A 66 4.55 -2.62 -5.81
N ARG A 67 5.41 -1.94 -5.03
CA ARG A 67 6.87 -2.11 -5.04
C ARG A 67 7.34 -2.59 -3.67
N ILE A 68 8.30 -3.52 -3.68
CA ILE A 68 8.96 -4.01 -2.46
C ILE A 68 10.43 -3.60 -2.51
N LEU A 69 10.87 -2.85 -1.51
CA LEU A 69 12.28 -2.48 -1.29
C LEU A 69 12.80 -3.19 -0.04
N LYS A 70 13.95 -3.86 -0.11
CA LYS A 70 14.54 -4.54 1.05
C LYS A 70 15.17 -3.50 1.98
N MET A 71 14.96 -3.65 3.29
CA MET A 71 15.39 -2.68 4.32
C MET A 71 16.27 -3.32 5.40
N GLY A 72 17.18 -4.22 5.02
CA GLY A 72 18.05 -4.91 5.97
C GLY A 72 17.27 -5.78 6.97
N PHE A 73 17.77 -5.87 8.20
CA PHE A 73 17.22 -6.71 9.26
C PHE A 73 16.76 -5.89 10.45
N ARG A 74 15.71 -6.35 11.15
CA ARG A 74 15.20 -5.71 12.36
C ARG A 74 16.11 -6.00 13.55
N VAL A 75 16.39 -4.96 14.34
CA VAL A 75 17.14 -5.06 15.59
C VAL A 75 16.31 -5.85 16.61
N GLY A 76 16.91 -6.87 17.23
CA GLY A 76 16.29 -7.71 18.26
C GLY A 76 16.00 -9.14 17.81
N ASP A 77 15.36 -9.33 16.65
CA ASP A 77 14.99 -10.65 16.14
C ASP A 77 15.61 -11.00 14.78
N ASN A 78 16.46 -10.11 14.23
CA ASN A 78 17.13 -10.26 12.94
C ASN A 78 16.16 -10.61 11.79
N ALA A 79 14.89 -10.18 11.88
CA ALA A 79 13.90 -10.46 10.85
C ALA A 79 14.20 -9.63 9.59
N PRO A 80 14.21 -10.22 8.38
CA PRO A 80 14.42 -9.46 7.15
C PRO A 80 13.25 -8.50 6.93
N MET A 81 13.55 -7.21 6.81
CA MET A 81 12.56 -6.14 6.66
C MET A 81 12.44 -5.71 5.20
N ALA A 82 11.26 -5.20 4.87
CA ALA A 82 10.94 -4.65 3.57
C ALA A 82 9.99 -3.45 3.69
N PHE A 83 10.21 -2.47 2.83
CA PHE A 83 9.26 -1.41 2.55
C PHE A 83 8.34 -1.85 1.43
N MET A 84 7.04 -1.76 1.65
CA MET A 84 6.04 -1.98 0.61
C MET A 84 5.33 -0.66 0.33
N GLU A 85 5.37 -0.21 -0.91
CA GLU A 85 4.74 1.03 -1.37
C GLU A 85 3.86 0.81 -2.59
N LEU A 86 2.86 1.68 -2.77
CA LEU A 86 2.14 1.84 -4.02
C LEU A 86 2.98 2.63 -5.02
N VAL A 87 3.01 2.18 -6.28
CA VAL A 87 3.77 2.83 -7.36
C VAL A 87 3.11 4.18 -7.73
N ASP A 88 3.83 5.18 -8.23
CA ASP A 88 3.25 6.49 -8.56
C ASP A 88 2.61 7.23 -7.36
N ARG A 89 3.10 6.94 -6.13
CA ARG A 89 2.78 7.74 -4.94
C ARG A 89 3.24 9.18 -5.20
N PRO A 90 2.38 10.21 -5.06
CA PRO A 90 2.87 11.58 -5.04
C PRO A 90 3.87 11.70 -3.89
N VAL A 91 5.06 12.22 -4.17
CA VAL A 91 6.06 12.49 -3.16
C VAL A 91 5.48 13.57 -2.26
N VAL A 92 4.89 13.16 -1.14
CA VAL A 92 4.66 14.07 -0.03
C VAL A 92 6.05 14.25 0.56
N GLU A 93 6.63 15.43 0.34
CA GLU A 93 7.83 15.88 1.04
C GLU A 93 7.43 15.99 2.52
N ASP A 94 7.54 14.88 3.25
CA ASP A 94 7.53 14.93 4.70
C ASP A 94 8.87 15.54 5.10
N THR A 95 8.88 16.85 5.33
CA THR A 95 9.99 17.56 5.97
C THR A 95 10.24 16.88 7.32
N GLN A 96 11.25 16.02 7.38
CA GLN A 96 11.74 15.47 8.63
C GLN A 96 12.45 16.61 9.36
N GLU A 97 11.80 17.20 10.35
CA GLU A 97 12.50 17.87 11.45
C GLU A 97 13.26 16.79 12.21
N ASP A 98 14.45 16.47 11.71
CA ASP A 98 15.43 15.66 12.43
C ASP A 98 15.84 16.44 13.68
N GLY A 99 15.60 15.81 14.83
CA GLY A 99 15.78 16.37 16.16
C GLY A 99 17.13 17.04 16.36
N GLU A 100 17.04 18.28 16.84
CA GLU A 100 18.14 19.09 17.33
C GLU A 100 18.89 18.35 18.46
N PRO A 101 20.21 18.08 18.33
CA PRO A 101 20.97 17.56 19.45
C PRO A 101 21.19 18.71 20.45
N ALA A 102 20.46 18.66 21.57
CA ALA A 102 20.75 19.49 22.74
C ALA A 102 22.23 19.28 23.14
N THR A 103 23.00 20.35 23.08
CA THR A 103 24.39 20.44 23.57
C THR A 103 24.41 20.70 25.06
#